data_AF-D3FCP8-F1
#
_entry.id   AF-D3FCP8-F1
#
_cell.length_a   1.000
_cell.length_b   1.000
_cell.length_c   1.000
_cell.angle_alpha   90.00
_cell.angle_beta   90.00
_cell.angle_gamma   90.00
#
_symmetry.space_group_name_H-M   'P 1'
#
loop_
_entity.id
_entity.type
_entity.pdbx_description
1 polymer ?
#
loop_
_entity_poly.entity_id
_entity_poly.type
_entity_poly.pdbx_seq_one_letter_code
_entity_poly.pdbx_strand_id
1 'polypeptide(L)' 'MLAFLVFAIEHSTEHGNKTAFYVTGAVLAGWAVLVGAIGVVRPAFAEGEGVGRVVIGGTLVLAAATMATAITTAS' A
#
# COMPACT_ATOMS: atom_id res chain seq x y z
N MET A 1 20.24 -0.51 -2.80
CA MET A 1 18.94 -1.01 -2.29
C MET A 1 18.97 -1.23 -0.77
N LEU A 2 19.91 -2.01 -0.23
CA LEU A 2 20.09 -2.21 1.22
C LEU A 2 20.32 -0.92 2.03
N ALA A 3 21.11 0.03 1.51
CA ALA A 3 21.36 1.32 2.18
C ALA A 3 20.08 2.16 2.38
N PHE A 4 19.13 2.06 1.46
CA PHE A 4 17.83 2.76 1.57
C PHE A 4 16.95 2.13 2.67
N LEU A 5 17.02 0.81 2.81
CA LEU A 5 16.29 0.07 3.83
C LEU A 5 16.86 0.37 5.23
N VAL A 6 18.18 0.43 5.38
CA VAL A 6 18.84 0.79 6.65
C VAL A 6 18.49 2.23 7.07
N PHE A 7 18.55 3.17 6.13
CA PHE A 7 18.19 4.57 6.40
C PHE A 7 16.72 4.74 6.80
N ALA A 8 15.81 4.02 6.14
CA ALA A 8 14.39 4.01 6.50
C ALA A 8 14.14 3.42 7.90
N ILE A 9 14.93 2.42 8.32
CA ILE A 9 14.86 1.81 9.64
C ILE A 9 15.37 2.77 10.73
N GLU A 10 16.53 3.40 10.53
CA GLU A 10 17.09 4.35 11.50
C GLU A 10 16.15 5.54 11.73
N HIS A 11 15.57 6.10 10.67
CA HIS A 11 14.62 7.22 10.78
C HIS A 11 13.28 6.84 11.45
N SER A 12 12.95 5.54 11.49
CA SER A 12 11.75 5.01 12.16
C SER A 12 11.90 4.88 13.67
N THR A 13 13.12 4.98 14.21
CA THR A 13 13.40 4.73 15.64
C THR A 13 13.33 5.99 16.52
N GLU A 14 13.30 7.18 15.92
CA GLU A 14 13.44 8.45 16.65
C GLU A 14 12.09 9.08 17.07
N HIS A 15 10.99 8.71 16.42
CA HIS A 15 9.62 9.14 16.72
C HIS A 15 8.70 7.92 16.76
N GLY A 16 7.68 7.90 17.63
CA GLY A 16 6.86 6.72 18.01
C GLY A 16 6.60 5.68 16.91
N ASN A 17 6.64 4.39 17.27
CA ASN A 17 6.68 3.25 16.34
C ASN A 17 5.68 3.33 15.18
N LYS A 18 6.16 3.80 14.00
CA LYS A 18 5.38 3.92 12.76
C LYS A 18 5.47 2.70 11.85
N THR A 19 6.02 1.58 12.33
CA THR A 19 6.23 0.38 11.51
C THR A 19 4.91 -0.10 10.89
N ALA A 20 3.80 -0.09 11.64
CA ALA A 20 2.49 -0.49 11.12
C ALA A 20 2.03 0.38 9.95
N PHE A 21 2.23 1.70 10.03
CA PHE A 21 1.90 2.63 8.95
C PHE A 21 2.75 2.37 7.70
N TYR A 22 4.06 2.20 7.85
CA TYR A 22 4.95 1.93 6.72
C TYR A 22 4.66 0.59 6.04
N VAL A 23 4.39 -0.47 6.80
CA VAL A 23 4.04 -1.79 6.25
C VAL A 23 2.74 -1.70 5.47
N THR A 24 1.69 -1.11 6.06
CA THR A 24 0.37 -1.03 5.42
C THR A 24 0.42 -0.15 4.17
N GLY A 25 1.14 0.97 4.22
CA GLY A 25 1.37 1.85 3.08
C GLY A 25 2.17 1.17 1.96
N ALA A 26 3.20 0.38 2.29
CA ALA A 26 3.96 -0.38 1.30
C ALA A 26 3.11 -1.46 0.60
N VAL A 27 2.23 -2.13 1.36
CA VAL A 27 1.28 -3.10 0.79
C VAL A 27 0.30 -2.41 -0.15
N LEU A 28 -0.25 -1.25 0.23
CA LEU A 28 -1.13 -0.46 -0.63
C LEU A 28 -0.42 -0.01 -1.92
N ALA A 29 0.81 0.48 -1.81
CA ALA A 29 1.61 0.89 -2.96
C ALA A 29 1.91 -0.30 -3.90
N GLY A 30 2.30 -1.45 -3.33
CA GLY A 30 2.53 -2.68 -4.08
C GLY A 30 1.29 -3.16 -4.81
N TRP A 31 0.13 -3.13 -4.15
CA TRP A 31 -1.16 -3.44 -4.76
C TRP A 31 -1.46 -2.53 -5.96
N ALA A 32 -1.29 -1.22 -5.82
CA ALA A 32 -1.53 -0.26 -6.90
C ALA A 32 -0.62 -0.50 -8.11
N VAL A 33 0.67 -0.79 -7.87
CA VAL A 33 1.62 -1.13 -8.94
C VAL A 33 1.22 -2.42 -9.64
N LEU A 34 0.81 -3.45 -8.91
CA LEU A 34 0.35 -4.72 -9.50
C LEU A 34 -0.89 -4.53 -10.35
N VAL A 35 -1.91 -3.83 -9.84
CA VAL A 35 -3.14 -3.54 -10.60
C VAL A 35 -2.82 -2.75 -11.86
N GLY A 36 -1.96 -1.72 -11.75
CA GLY A 36 -1.52 -0.92 -12.89
C GLY A 36 -0.76 -1.75 -13.93
N ALA A 37 0.21 -2.56 -13.49
CA ALA A 37 0.97 -3.43 -14.37
C ALA A 37 0.07 -4.46 -15.07
N ILE A 38 -0.87 -5.07 -14.34
CA ILE A 38 -1.85 -6.01 -14.92
C ILE A 38 -2.73 -5.29 -15.94
N GLY A 39 -3.21 -4.08 -15.66
CA GLY A 39 -4.00 -3.29 -16.60
C GLY A 39 -3.24 -2.96 -17.89
N VAL A 40 -1.93 -2.68 -17.80
CA VAL A 40 -1.07 -2.43 -18.96
C VAL A 40 -0.83 -3.71 -19.76
N VAL A 41 -0.53 -4.83 -19.11
CA VAL A 41 -0.22 -6.12 -19.77
C VAL A 41 -1.47 -6.78 -20.34
N ARG A 42 -2.62 -6.59 -19.71
CA ARG A 42 -3.90 -7.22 -20.05
C ARG A 42 -4.99 -6.15 -20.16
N PRO A 43 -5.15 -5.50 -21.32
CA PRO A 43 -6.14 -4.44 -21.51
C PRO A 43 -7.59 -4.90 -21.22
N ALA A 44 -7.91 -6.15 -21.52
CA ALA A 44 -9.21 -6.77 -21.23
C ALA A 44 -9.47 -7.00 -19.72
N PHE A 45 -8.48 -6.78 -18.85
CA PHE A 45 -8.64 -6.87 -17.39
C PHE A 45 -9.70 -5.89 -16.87
N ALA A 46 -9.84 -4.72 -17.52
CA ALA A 46 -10.82 -3.70 -17.15
C ALA A 46 -12.26 -4.05 -17.57
N GLU A 47 -12.46 -5.05 -18.44
CA GLU A 47 -13.76 -5.41 -19.01
C GLU A 47 -14.51 -6.45 -18.15
N GLY A 48 -13.85 -7.05 -17.16
CA GLY A 48 -14.45 -8.00 -16.25
C GLY A 48 -15.30 -7.31 -15.17
N GLU A 49 -16.61 -7.52 -15.20
CA GLU A 49 -17.57 -6.93 -14.24
C GLU A 49 -17.25 -7.23 -12.77
N GLY A 50 -16.64 -8.40 -12.50
CA GLY A 50 -16.15 -8.78 -11.16
C GLY A 50 -14.79 -8.16 -10.78
N VAL A 51 -13.94 -7.86 -11.77
CA VAL A 51 -12.57 -7.37 -11.54
C VAL A 51 -12.60 -5.95 -10.99
N GLY A 52 -13.44 -5.08 -11.54
CA GLY A 52 -13.59 -3.71 -11.05
C GLY A 52 -13.99 -3.65 -9.57
N ARG A 53 -14.89 -4.53 -9.12
CA ARG A 53 -15.31 -4.61 -7.71
C ARG A 53 -14.17 -5.04 -6.78
N VAL A 54 -13.36 -6.00 -7.21
CA VAL A 54 -12.19 -6.47 -6.42
C VAL A 54 -11.12 -5.38 -6.33
N VAL A 55 -10.83 -4.69 -7.44
CA VAL A 55 -9.84 -3.60 -7.45
C VAL A 55 -10.29 -2.45 -6.55
N ILE A 56 -11.54 -2.00 -6.69
CA ILE A 56 -12.10 -0.92 -5.86
C ILE A 56 -12.16 -1.34 -4.40
N GLY A 57 -12.74 -2.50 -4.11
CA GLY A 57 -12.87 -3.01 -2.75
C GLY A 57 -11.51 -3.22 -2.07
N GLY A 58 -10.57 -3.86 -2.75
CA GLY A 58 -9.21 -4.07 -2.24
C GLY A 58 -8.48 -2.76 -1.96
N THR A 59 -8.59 -1.78 -2.88
CA THR A 59 -7.97 -0.46 -2.70
C THR A 59 -8.58 0.29 -1.53
N LEU A 60 -9.91 0.27 -1.37
CA LEU A 60 -10.59 0.93 -0.25
C LEU A 60 -10.19 0.31 1.10
N VAL A 61 -10.13 -1.02 1.19
CA VAL A 61 -9.72 -1.71 2.42
C VAL A 61 -8.28 -1.37 2.79
N LEU A 62 -7.36 -1.42 1.81
CA LEU A 62 -5.96 -1.09 2.04
C LEU A 62 -5.75 0.39 2.40
N ALA A 63 -6.49 1.29 1.75
CA ALA A 63 -6.47 2.72 2.07
C ALA A 63 -7.00 3.00 3.48
N ALA A 64 -8.12 2.39 3.87
CA ALA A 64 -8.68 2.53 5.21
C ALA A 64 -7.72 2.00 6.29
N ALA A 65 -7.09 0.85 6.06
CA ALA A 65 -6.08 0.29 6.96
C ALA A 65 -4.85 1.20 7.08
N THR A 66 -4.39 1.78 5.97
CA THR A 66 -3.27 2.73 5.96
C THR A 66 -3.62 4.01 6.71
N MET A 67 -4.84 4.54 6.53
CA MET A 67 -5.30 5.72 7.29
C MET A 67 -5.44 5.41 8.78
N ALA A 68 -6.00 4.26 9.15
CA ALA A 68 -6.14 3.85 10.54
C ALA A 68 -4.77 3.76 11.23
N THR A 69 -3.80 3.10 10.59
CA THR A 69 -2.43 3.00 11.11
C THR A 69 -1.74 4.37 11.17
N ALA A 70 -1.96 5.25 10.19
CA ALA A 70 -1.45 6.62 10.22
C ALA A 70 -1.93 7.38 11.46
N ILE A 71 -3.24 7.30 11.77
CA ILE A 71 -3.83 7.98 12.93
C ILE A 71 -3.25 7.41 14.23
N THR A 72 -3.22 6.08 14.37
CA THR A 72 -2.75 5.43 15.61
C THR A 72 -1.26 5.59 15.89
N THR A 73 -0.45 5.85 14.86
CA THR A 73 1.01 6.04 14.99
C THR A 73 1.43 7.50 14.92
N ALA A 74 0.49 8.41 14.70
CA ALA A 74 0.73 9.86 14.72
C ALA A 74 0.52 10.47 16.12
N SER A 75 -0.28 9.82 16.96
CA SER A 75 -0.45 10.10 18.40
C SER A 75 0.67 9.51 19.24
#